data_AF-A0A7L1H0W6-F1
#
_entry.id   AF-A0A7L1H0W6-F1
#
_cell.length_a   1.000
_cell.length_b   1.000
_cell.length_c   1.000
_cell.angle_alpha   90.00
_cell.angle_beta   90.00
_cell.angle_gamma   90.00
#
_symmetry.space_group_name_H-M   'P 1'
#
loop_
_entity.id
_entity.type
_entity.pdbx_description
1 polymer ?
#
loop_
_entity_poly.entity_id
_entity_poly.type
_entity_poly.pdbx_seq_one_letter_code
_entity_poly.pdbx_strand_id
1 'polypeptide(L)'
;KKSAKVKTGYKREHINIGCDMDFDIAGPSIHGALVLGYEGWLAGYQMTFESTKSRVTQSNFAVGYKTDEFQLHTNVNDGTEFGGSIYQKVNNKLETAVQLAWTAGNSNTRFGIAAKYQIDPDASFCAKVNNSSLIGLGYTQILKSG
;
A
#
# COMPACT_ATOMS: atom_id res chain seq x y z
N LYS A 1 -15.62 -14.68 17.98
CA LYS A 1 -14.72 -13.51 18.13
C LYS A 1 -15.50 -12.26 17.75
N LYS A 2 -15.70 -11.31 18.67
CA LYS A 2 -16.40 -10.04 18.42
C LYS A 2 -15.35 -8.94 18.53
N SER A 3 -15.06 -8.26 17.42
CA SER A 3 -14.20 -7.06 17.38
C SER A 3 -15.08 -5.93 16.88
N ALA A 4 -14.90 -4.74 17.44
CA ALA A 4 -15.52 -3.52 16.96
C ALA A 4 -14.42 -2.56 16.50
N LYS A 5 -14.56 -1.99 15.31
CA LYS A 5 -13.57 -1.04 14.76
C LYS A 5 -14.26 0.28 14.49
N VAL A 6 -13.70 1.36 15.01
CA VAL A 6 -14.13 2.73 14.73
C VAL A 6 -13.02 3.39 13.92
N LYS A 7 -13.34 3.89 12.73
CA LYS A 7 -12.39 4.56 11.84
C LYS A 7 -12.81 6.00 11.65
N THR A 8 -11.90 6.93 11.91
CA THR A 8 -12.11 8.36 11.69
C THR A 8 -11.03 8.85 10.75
N GLY A 9 -11.42 9.51 9.67
CA GLY A 9 -10.50 10.06 8.68
C GLY A 9 -10.83 11.51 8.39
N TYR A 10 -9.80 12.34 8.29
CA TYR A 10 -9.91 13.72 7.87
C TYR A 10 -8.96 14.00 6.72
N LYS A 11 -9.50 14.45 5.58
CA LYS A 11 -8.72 14.71 4.37
C LYS A 11 -8.89 16.17 3.92
N ARG A 12 -7.76 16.82 3.64
CA ARG A 12 -7.61 18.13 2.98
C ARG A 12 -6.57 18.03 1.87
N GLU A 13 -6.45 19.09 1.08
CA GLU A 13 -5.63 19.18 -0.15
C GLU A 13 -4.18 18.70 0.00
N HIS A 14 -3.60 18.81 1.20
CA HIS A 14 -2.22 18.42 1.48
C HIS A 14 -2.06 17.57 2.74
N ILE A 15 -3.18 17.19 3.38
CA ILE A 15 -3.17 16.56 4.70
C ILE A 15 -4.21 15.45 4.72
N ASN A 16 -3.80 14.26 5.12
CA ASN A 16 -4.71 13.16 5.40
C ASN A 16 -4.38 12.60 6.78
N ILE A 17 -5.35 12.62 7.67
CA ILE A 17 -5.22 12.12 9.04
C ILE A 17 -6.20 10.97 9.20
N GLY A 18 -5.72 9.82 9.66
CA GLY A 18 -6.52 8.66 10.02
C GLY A 18 -6.32 8.32 11.49
N CYS A 19 -7.39 7.97 12.17
CA CYS A 19 -7.36 7.38 13.49
C CYS A 19 -8.33 6.20 13.51
N ASP A 20 -7.79 4.99 13.62
CA ASP A 20 -8.56 3.76 13.73
C ASP A 20 -8.41 3.20 15.14
N MET A 21 -9.54 2.97 15.82
CA MET A 21 -9.59 2.32 17.13
C MET A 21 -10.19 0.92 16.96
N ASP A 22 -9.40 -0.09 17.31
CA ASP A 22 -9.84 -1.49 17.36
C ASP A 22 -10.12 -1.89 18.80
N PHE A 23 -11.34 -2.32 19.07
CA PHE A 23 -11.77 -2.86 20.35
C PHE A 23 -11.84 -4.39 20.22
N ASP A 24 -10.72 -5.04 20.55
CA ASP A 24 -10.65 -6.49 20.71
C ASP A 24 -10.75 -6.89 22.19
N ILE A 25 -11.08 -8.14 22.44
CA ILE A 25 -11.16 -8.74 23.79
C ILE A 25 -9.78 -8.70 24.49
N ALA A 26 -8.69 -8.72 23.72
CA ALA A 26 -7.32 -8.58 24.22
C ALA A 26 -6.96 -7.15 24.67
N GLY A 27 -7.85 -6.18 24.43
CA GLY A 27 -7.73 -4.77 24.79
C GLY A 27 -7.63 -3.84 23.58
N PRO A 28 -7.90 -2.54 23.77
CA PRO A 28 -8.01 -1.60 22.67
C PRO A 28 -6.65 -1.26 22.05
N SER A 29 -6.64 -1.19 20.71
CA SER A 29 -5.49 -0.76 19.92
C SER A 29 -5.85 0.51 19.15
N ILE A 30 -4.97 1.49 19.18
CA ILE A 30 -5.15 2.79 18.51
C ILE A 30 -4.14 2.88 17.39
N HIS A 31 -4.61 3.05 16.17
CA HIS A 31 -3.78 3.24 14.99
C HIS A 31 -3.92 4.69 14.51
N GLY A 32 -2.85 5.45 14.59
CA GLY A 32 -2.76 6.78 14.02
C GLY A 32 -2.05 6.74 12.67
N ALA A 33 -2.55 7.51 11.70
CA ALA A 33 -1.90 7.74 10.42
C ALA A 33 -1.96 9.23 10.08
N LEU A 34 -0.84 9.77 9.59
CA LEU A 34 -0.73 11.13 9.10
C LEU A 34 0.02 11.09 7.78
N VAL A 35 -0.55 11.67 6.74
CA VAL A 35 0.09 11.84 5.44
C VAL A 35 0.05 13.32 5.07
N LEU A 36 1.21 13.88 4.81
CA LEU A 36 1.40 15.23 4.29
C LEU A 36 1.80 15.14 2.82
N GLY A 37 1.22 16.00 2.00
CA GLY A 37 1.55 16.12 0.58
C GLY A 37 2.03 17.52 0.26
N TYR A 38 3.07 17.65 -0.56
CA TYR A 38 3.54 18.94 -1.07
C TYR A 38 4.18 18.75 -2.44
N GLU A 39 3.70 19.49 -3.46
CA GLU A 39 4.24 19.45 -4.84
C GLU A 39 4.49 18.02 -5.38
N GLY A 40 3.52 17.11 -5.19
CA GLY A 40 3.63 15.71 -5.61
C GLY A 40 4.38 14.80 -4.64
N TRP A 41 5.20 15.33 -3.75
CA TRP A 41 5.79 14.55 -2.65
C TRP A 41 4.74 14.20 -1.61
N LEU A 42 4.85 13.02 -1.04
CA LEU A 42 4.00 12.49 0.02
C LEU A 42 4.91 11.99 1.14
N ALA A 43 4.67 12.41 2.38
CA ALA A 43 5.33 11.89 3.56
C ALA A 43 4.27 11.38 4.52
N GLY A 44 4.35 10.11 4.87
CA GLY A 44 3.43 9.41 5.74
C GLY A 44 4.11 8.92 7.00
N TYR A 45 3.41 9.02 8.12
CA TYR A 45 3.75 8.34 9.36
C TYR A 45 2.54 7.61 9.88
N GLN A 46 2.74 6.37 10.29
CA GLN A 46 1.73 5.54 10.92
C GLN A 46 2.30 4.98 12.22
N MET A 47 1.49 4.99 13.27
CA MET A 47 1.82 4.41 14.56
C MET A 47 0.68 3.54 15.06
N THR A 48 1.02 2.45 15.72
CA THR A 48 0.07 1.60 16.45
C THR A 48 0.43 1.61 17.94
N PHE A 49 -0.52 1.99 18.77
CA PHE A 49 -0.42 1.95 20.22
C PHE A 49 -1.35 0.88 20.79
N GLU A 50 -0.79 -0.07 21.52
CA GLU A 50 -1.57 -1.10 22.23
C GLU A 50 -1.77 -0.68 23.68
N SER A 51 -3.02 -0.44 24.08
CA SER A 51 -3.33 0.00 25.44
C SER A 51 -3.01 -1.06 26.49
N THR A 52 -3.14 -2.34 26.15
CA THR A 52 -2.87 -3.47 27.06
C THR A 52 -1.41 -3.53 27.50
N LYS A 53 -0.49 -3.18 26.60
CA LYS A 53 0.96 -3.13 26.87
C LYS A 53 1.46 -1.72 27.21
N SER A 54 0.60 -0.71 27.06
CA SER A 54 0.93 0.71 27.19
C SER A 54 2.19 1.10 26.41
N ARG A 55 2.34 0.55 25.20
CA ARG A 55 3.53 0.74 24.36
C ARG A 55 3.13 0.89 22.89
N VAL A 56 3.89 1.70 22.16
CA VAL A 56 3.86 1.72 20.70
C VAL A 56 4.43 0.41 20.18
N THR A 57 3.63 -0.35 19.44
CA THR A 57 4.04 -1.65 18.90
C THR A 57 4.43 -1.58 17.43
N GLN A 58 3.96 -0.58 16.70
CA GLN A 58 4.36 -0.37 15.30
C GLN A 58 4.60 1.11 15.01
N SER A 59 5.63 1.38 14.21
CA SER A 59 5.99 2.70 13.71
C SER A 59 6.45 2.56 12.26
N ASN A 60 5.56 2.97 11.34
CA ASN A 60 5.81 2.90 9.92
C ASN A 60 6.00 4.30 9.35
N PHE A 61 7.04 4.46 8.56
CA PHE A 61 7.30 5.69 7.82
C PHE A 61 7.10 5.39 6.34
N ALA A 62 6.50 6.31 5.61
CA ALA A 62 6.36 6.21 4.17
C ALA A 62 6.76 7.52 3.50
N VAL A 63 7.46 7.44 2.38
CA VAL A 63 7.73 8.59 1.53
C VAL A 63 7.33 8.19 0.11
N GLY A 64 6.64 9.06 -0.59
CA GLY A 64 6.22 8.81 -1.94
C GLY A 64 6.34 10.05 -2.80
N TYR A 65 6.29 9.84 -4.09
CA TYR A 65 6.18 10.90 -5.08
C TYR A 65 5.12 10.49 -6.07
N LYS A 66 4.11 11.35 -6.26
CA LYS A 66 2.96 11.08 -7.10
C LYS A 66 2.83 12.15 -8.17
N THR A 67 2.75 11.69 -9.41
CA THR A 67 2.34 12.44 -10.60
C THR A 67 1.13 11.73 -11.23
N ASP A 68 0.63 12.24 -12.36
CA ASP A 68 -0.51 11.61 -13.07
C ASP A 68 -0.13 10.24 -13.66
N GLU A 69 1.09 10.13 -14.18
CA GLU A 69 1.55 8.93 -14.90
C GLU A 69 2.46 8.03 -14.05
N PHE A 70 3.07 8.57 -13.00
CA PHE A 70 4.08 7.88 -12.21
C PHE A 70 3.86 8.07 -10.71
N GLN A 71 3.96 6.98 -9.95
CA GLN A 71 3.91 6.99 -8.50
C GLN A 71 5.04 6.16 -7.93
N LEU A 72 5.92 6.79 -7.17
CA LEU A 72 6.90 6.14 -6.33
C LEU A 72 6.34 6.10 -4.90
N HIS A 73 6.46 4.96 -4.25
CA HIS A 73 6.15 4.79 -2.85
C HIS A 73 7.26 4.00 -2.19
N THR A 74 7.78 4.47 -1.07
CA THR A 74 8.74 3.77 -0.23
C THR A 74 8.21 3.78 1.18
N ASN A 75 8.40 2.68 1.89
CA ASN A 75 7.98 2.56 3.28
C ASN A 75 9.01 1.78 4.09
N VAL A 76 9.09 2.12 5.37
CA VAL A 76 9.93 1.48 6.37
C VAL A 76 9.04 1.14 7.56
N ASN A 77 8.87 -0.14 7.84
CA ASN A 77 8.09 -0.62 8.97
C ASN A 77 9.05 -1.02 10.10
N ASP A 78 8.85 -0.44 11.28
CA ASP A 78 9.58 -0.74 12.51
C ASP A 78 11.12 -0.66 12.38
N GLY A 79 11.62 0.08 11.37
CA GLY A 79 13.05 0.17 11.04
C GLY A 79 13.68 -1.14 10.54
N THR A 80 12.89 -2.19 10.31
CA THR A 80 13.38 -3.54 9.99
C THR A 80 12.88 -4.03 8.65
N GLU A 81 11.65 -3.69 8.24
CA GLU A 81 11.14 -4.04 6.92
C GLU A 81 11.10 -2.81 6.03
N PHE A 82 11.66 -2.96 4.84
CA PHE A 82 11.72 -1.91 3.85
C PHE A 82 10.91 -2.36 2.64
N GLY A 83 10.05 -1.48 2.16
CA GLY A 83 9.23 -1.69 0.98
C GLY A 83 9.37 -0.52 0.02
N GLY A 84 9.21 -0.82 -1.25
CA GLY A 84 9.17 0.15 -2.33
C GLY A 84 8.23 -0.33 -3.41
N SER A 85 7.47 0.58 -4.01
CA SER A 85 6.74 0.31 -5.23
C SER A 85 6.84 1.49 -6.19
N ILE A 86 6.86 1.13 -7.46
CA ILE A 86 6.81 2.06 -8.58
C ILE A 86 5.58 1.67 -9.37
N TYR A 87 4.64 2.58 -9.52
CA TYR A 87 3.53 2.46 -10.45
C TYR A 87 3.78 3.41 -11.61
N GLN A 88 3.58 2.90 -12.82
CA GLN A 88 3.75 3.65 -14.05
C GLN A 88 2.58 3.36 -14.99
N LYS A 89 1.82 4.38 -15.32
CA LYS A 89 0.84 4.38 -16.40
C LYS A 89 1.59 4.69 -17.69
N VAL A 90 1.89 3.66 -18.47
CA VAL A 90 2.66 3.79 -19.72
C VAL A 90 1.79 4.42 -20.82
N ASN A 91 0.50 4.07 -20.85
CA ASN A 91 -0.50 4.69 -21.71
C ASN A 91 -1.91 4.42 -21.14
N ASN A 92 -2.96 4.84 -21.86
CA ASN A 92 -4.36 4.64 -21.43
C ASN A 92 -4.82 3.17 -21.38
N LYS A 93 -4.02 2.24 -21.91
CA LYS A 93 -4.31 0.81 -21.91
C LYS A 93 -3.34 -0.01 -21.06
N LEU A 94 -2.11 0.46 -20.84
CA LEU A 94 -1.05 -0.28 -20.18
C LEU A 94 -0.61 0.43 -18.91
N GLU A 95 -0.77 -0.28 -17.80
CA GLU A 95 -0.26 0.09 -16.49
C GLU A 95 0.74 -0.97 -16.03
N THR A 96 1.85 -0.53 -15.47
CA THR A 96 2.86 -1.41 -14.90
C THR A 96 3.12 -1.02 -13.46
N ALA A 97 3.48 -2.01 -12.65
CA ALA A 97 3.87 -1.81 -11.28
C ALA A 97 5.05 -2.70 -10.94
N VAL A 98 6.03 -2.17 -10.25
CA VAL A 98 7.12 -2.92 -9.66
C VAL A 98 7.02 -2.77 -8.16
N GLN A 99 7.15 -3.86 -7.43
CA GLN A 99 7.23 -3.88 -5.98
C GLN A 99 8.55 -4.51 -5.56
N LEU A 100 9.19 -3.90 -4.59
CA LEU A 100 10.43 -4.30 -3.95
C LEU A 100 10.18 -4.37 -2.45
N ALA A 101 10.68 -5.40 -1.78
CA ALA A 101 10.61 -5.51 -0.34
C ALA A 101 11.81 -6.29 0.17
N TRP A 102 12.45 -5.80 1.23
CA TRP A 102 13.54 -6.49 1.91
C TRP A 102 13.45 -6.29 3.42
N THR A 103 14.10 -7.16 4.16
CA THR A 103 14.14 -7.11 5.63
C THR A 103 15.58 -6.91 6.07
N ALA A 104 15.85 -5.93 6.93
CA ALA A 104 17.16 -5.71 7.52
C ALA A 104 17.65 -6.97 8.26
N GLY A 105 18.91 -7.33 8.04
CA GLY A 105 19.49 -8.57 8.58
C GLY A 105 19.15 -9.82 7.76
N ASN A 106 18.41 -9.71 6.65
CA ASN A 106 18.18 -10.78 5.70
C ASN A 106 18.70 -10.39 4.31
N SER A 107 19.45 -11.28 3.65
CA SER A 107 19.96 -11.07 2.29
C SER A 107 18.89 -11.25 1.22
N ASN A 108 17.73 -11.82 1.56
CA ASN A 108 16.66 -12.07 0.62
C ASN A 108 15.87 -10.79 0.32
N THR A 109 15.98 -10.33 -0.92
CA THR A 109 15.11 -9.30 -1.49
C THR A 109 13.95 -9.99 -2.20
N ARG A 110 12.73 -9.53 -1.98
CA ARG A 110 11.54 -9.93 -2.73
C ARG A 110 11.24 -8.83 -3.73
N PHE A 111 11.09 -9.20 -4.99
CA PHE A 111 10.61 -8.27 -5.99
C PHE A 111 9.52 -8.91 -6.83
N GLY A 112 8.58 -8.08 -7.27
CA GLY A 112 7.47 -8.45 -8.12
C GLY A 112 7.27 -7.40 -9.20
N ILE A 113 6.99 -7.86 -10.41
CA ILE A 113 6.62 -7.01 -11.54
C ILE A 113 5.21 -7.41 -11.93
N ALA A 114 4.33 -6.44 -12.05
CA ALA A 114 2.97 -6.62 -12.51
C ALA A 114 2.70 -5.68 -13.70
N ALA A 115 1.90 -6.15 -14.64
CA ALA A 115 1.41 -5.38 -15.75
C ALA A 115 -0.07 -5.66 -15.93
N LYS A 116 -0.83 -4.61 -16.19
CA LYS A 116 -2.24 -4.68 -16.55
C LYS A 116 -2.40 -4.04 -17.93
N TYR A 117 -2.93 -4.82 -18.85
CA TYR A 117 -3.20 -4.41 -20.22
C TYR A 117 -4.70 -4.47 -20.48
N GLN A 118 -5.29 -3.31 -20.69
CA GLN A 118 -6.67 -3.17 -21.14
C GLN A 118 -6.71 -3.32 -22.66
N ILE A 119 -7.24 -4.45 -23.11
CA ILE A 119 -7.33 -4.78 -24.54
C ILE A 119 -8.41 -3.89 -25.17
N ASP A 120 -9.58 -3.87 -24.53
CA ASP A 120 -10.75 -3.08 -24.89
C ASP A 120 -11.52 -2.64 -23.60
N PRO A 121 -12.61 -1.84 -23.70
CA PRO A 121 -13.37 -1.41 -22.52
C PRO A 121 -13.93 -2.54 -21.66
N ASP A 122 -14.16 -3.73 -22.23
CA ASP A 122 -14.79 -4.87 -21.58
C ASP A 122 -13.79 -5.98 -21.21
N ALA A 123 -12.56 -5.92 -21.74
CA ALA A 123 -11.54 -6.95 -21.61
C ALA A 123 -10.22 -6.39 -21.05
N SER A 124 -9.72 -7.03 -20.01
CA SER A 124 -8.39 -6.73 -19.46
C SER A 124 -7.60 -7.99 -19.16
N PHE A 125 -6.30 -7.90 -19.37
CA PHE A 125 -5.31 -8.93 -19.09
C PHE A 125 -4.34 -8.42 -18.03
N CYS A 126 -4.03 -9.26 -17.06
CA CYS A 126 -3.10 -8.97 -15.99
C CYS A 126 -2.03 -10.06 -15.95
N ALA A 127 -0.77 -9.66 -15.90
CA ALA A 127 0.36 -10.55 -15.67
C ALA A 127 1.14 -10.07 -14.46
N LYS A 128 1.60 -10.99 -13.62
CA LYS A 128 2.52 -10.71 -12.53
C LYS A 128 3.58 -11.78 -12.44
N VAL A 129 4.79 -11.38 -12.12
CA VAL A 129 5.94 -12.27 -11.92
C VAL A 129 6.66 -11.85 -10.65
N ASN A 130 7.29 -12.78 -9.95
CA ASN A 130 8.12 -12.46 -8.79
C ASN A 130 9.45 -13.21 -8.80
N ASN A 131 10.35 -12.83 -7.89
CA ASN A 131 11.67 -13.44 -7.76
C ASN A 131 11.68 -14.88 -7.22
N SER A 132 10.51 -15.40 -6.85
CA SER A 132 10.33 -16.81 -6.45
C SER A 132 9.88 -17.67 -7.63
N SER A 133 10.09 -17.19 -8.87
CA SER A 133 9.68 -17.83 -10.11
C SER A 133 8.18 -18.11 -10.21
N LEU A 134 7.35 -17.35 -9.48
CA LEU A 134 5.90 -17.47 -9.57
C LEU A 134 5.40 -16.51 -10.65
N ILE A 135 4.63 -17.07 -11.59
CA ILE A 135 3.98 -16.35 -12.68
C ILE A 135 2.47 -16.44 -12.46
N GLY A 136 1.80 -15.30 -12.42
CA GLY A 136 0.34 -15.20 -12.36
C GLY A 136 -0.18 -14.54 -13.62
N LEU A 137 -1.11 -15.19 -14.30
CA LEU A 137 -1.81 -14.67 -15.46
C LEU A 137 -3.30 -14.58 -15.12
N GLY A 138 -3.96 -13.50 -15.53
CA GLY A 138 -5.38 -13.28 -15.32
C GLY A 138 -6.01 -12.60 -16.53
N TYR A 139 -7.18 -13.07 -16.94
CA TYR A 139 -7.98 -12.46 -17.98
C TYR A 139 -9.36 -12.15 -17.40
N THR A 140 -9.86 -10.94 -17.63
CA THR A 140 -11.16 -10.48 -17.16
C THR A 140 -11.95 -9.97 -18.36
N GLN A 141 -13.18 -10.48 -18.52
CA GLN A 141 -14.11 -10.08 -19.56
C GLN A 141 -15.45 -9.72 -18.93
N ILE A 142 -15.98 -8.55 -19.29
CA ILE A 142 -17.36 -8.17 -19.02
C ILE A 142 -18.23 -8.81 -20.12
N LEU A 143 -19.15 -9.70 -19.72
CA LEU A 143 -19.99 -10.47 -20.66
C LEU A 143 -21.31 -9.77 -21.01
N LYS A 144 -21.79 -8.90 -20.12
CA LYS A 144 -22.95 -8.02 -20.35
C LYS A 144 -22.73 -6.72 -19.59
N SER A 145 -23.17 -5.61 -20.17
CA SER A 145 -23.28 -4.34 -19.46
C SER A 145 -24.30 -4.52 -18.32
N GLY A 146 -23.84 -4.34 -17.08
CA GLY A 146 -24.69 -4.20 -15.90
C GLY A 146 -25.01 -2.74 -15.67
#